data_AF-A0AAV6BIY4-F1
#
_entry.id   AF-A0AAV6BIY4-F1
#
_cell.length_a   1.000
_cell.length_b   1.000
_cell.length_c   1.000
_cell.angle_alpha   90.00
_cell.angle_beta   90.00
_cell.angle_gamma   90.00
#
_symmetry.space_group_name_H-M   'P 1'
#
loop_
_entity.id
_entity.type
_entity.pdbx_description
1 polymer ?
#
loop_
_entity_poly.entity_id
_entity_poly.type
_entity_poly.pdbx_seq_one_letter_code
_entity_poly.pdbx_strand_id
1 'polypeptide(L)'
;MQAQCSRLRKIGQADHVERIEITAEITEAWQESGRDYATAYIDGSIVDYTVDEVTHGLIHGSRTVPRDIEEFWTFTRPAGLNFWMLSAIRTA
;
A
#
# COMPACT_ATOMS: atom_id res chain seq x y z
N MET A 1 -12.41 -0.40 0.19
CA MET A 1 -11.24 -1.30 0.28
C MET A 1 -11.58 -2.72 0.77
N GLN A 2 -12.29 -2.91 1.89
CA GLN A 2 -12.64 -4.26 2.40
C GLN A 2 -13.50 -5.13 1.45
N ALA A 3 -14.31 -4.50 0.58
CA ALA A 3 -15.18 -5.20 -0.38
C ALA A 3 -14.47 -5.82 -1.60
N GLN A 4 -13.19 -5.51 -1.80
CA GLN A 4 -12.39 -6.02 -2.92
C GLN A 4 -11.59 -7.27 -2.50
N CYS A 5 -10.97 -7.24 -1.32
CA CYS A 5 -10.25 -8.39 -0.74
C CYS A 5 -11.16 -9.60 -0.47
N SER A 6 -12.43 -9.37 -0.12
CA SER A 6 -13.42 -10.42 0.11
C SER A 6 -13.98 -11.03 -1.18
N ARG A 7 -13.81 -10.35 -2.32
CA ARG A 7 -14.23 -10.85 -3.64
C ARG A 7 -13.21 -11.82 -4.20
N LEU A 8 -11.91 -11.55 -4.04
CA LEU A 8 -10.80 -12.41 -4.50
C LEU A 8 -10.84 -13.80 -3.86
N ARG A 9 -11.10 -13.88 -2.54
CA ARG A 9 -11.25 -15.17 -1.83
C ARG A 9 -12.47 -16.01 -2.24
N LYS A 10 -13.52 -15.40 -2.81
CA LYS A 10 -14.68 -16.14 -3.32
C LYS A 10 -14.48 -16.66 -4.75
N ILE A 11 -13.40 -16.26 -5.43
CA ILE A 11 -13.12 -16.57 -6.84
C ILE A 11 -11.89 -17.48 -6.97
N GLY A 12 -11.23 -17.87 -5.87
CA GLY A 12 -10.02 -18.71 -5.91
C GLY A 12 -8.84 -17.98 -6.52
N GLN A 13 -8.69 -16.69 -6.22
CA GLN A 13 -7.58 -15.86 -6.71
C GLN A 13 -6.69 -15.45 -5.54
N ALA A 14 -5.39 -15.65 -5.70
CA ALA A 14 -4.37 -15.24 -4.75
C ALA A 14 -3.55 -14.07 -5.31
N ASP A 15 -3.39 -13.03 -4.48
CA ASP A 15 -2.57 -11.87 -4.80
C ASP A 15 -1.17 -12.05 -4.20
N HIS A 16 -0.15 -11.84 -5.02
CA HIS A 16 1.25 -12.02 -4.68
C HIS A 16 2.00 -10.71 -4.85
N VAL A 17 2.83 -10.42 -3.86
CA VAL A 17 3.72 -9.26 -3.84
C VAL A 17 5.11 -9.76 -3.50
N GLU A 18 6.06 -9.55 -4.40
CA GLU A 18 7.43 -10.01 -4.29
C GLU A 18 8.40 -8.89 -4.68
N ARG A 19 9.70 -9.07 -4.35
CA ARG A 19 10.79 -8.15 -4.73
C ARG A 19 10.42 -6.69 -4.50
N ILE A 20 10.24 -6.38 -3.22
CA ILE A 20 9.85 -5.06 -2.74
C ILE A 20 11.12 -4.27 -2.47
N GLU A 21 11.32 -3.19 -3.20
CA GLU A 21 12.37 -2.19 -2.95
C GLU A 21 11.67 -0.85 -2.70
N ILE A 22 11.72 -0.35 -1.47
CA ILE A 22 11.02 0.87 -1.08
C ILE A 22 11.93 1.77 -0.25
N THR A 23 11.89 3.06 -0.54
CA THR A 23 12.42 4.14 0.29
C THR A 23 11.26 5.00 0.82
N ALA A 24 11.47 5.62 1.97
CA ALA A 24 10.46 6.48 2.59
C ALA A 24 11.12 7.70 3.23
N GLU A 25 10.61 8.89 2.91
CA GLU A 25 11.07 10.15 3.48
C GLU A 25 9.87 10.96 4.01
N ILE A 26 9.98 11.51 5.22
CA ILE A 26 8.94 12.39 5.77
C ILE A 26 9.05 13.76 5.08
N THR A 27 8.02 14.15 4.34
CA THR A 27 7.97 15.42 3.62
C THR A 27 7.19 16.50 4.35
N GLU A 28 6.21 16.12 5.16
CA GLU A 28 5.37 17.04 5.92
C GLU A 28 5.09 16.50 7.31
N ALA A 29 5.01 17.41 8.29
CA ALA A 29 4.52 17.12 9.62
C ALA A 29 3.78 18.34 10.17
N TRP A 30 2.55 18.13 10.64
CA TRP A 30 1.74 19.22 11.20
C TRP A 30 0.79 18.72 12.28
N GLN A 31 0.19 19.67 13.00
CA GLN A 31 -0.86 19.41 13.97
C GLN A 31 -2.12 20.16 13.57
N GLU A 32 -3.26 19.49 13.65
CA GLU A 32 -4.56 20.09 13.38
C GLU A 32 -5.62 19.47 14.28
N SER A 33 -6.43 20.32 14.94
CA SER A 33 -7.58 19.89 15.73
C SER A 33 -7.29 18.79 16.76
N GLY A 34 -6.15 18.89 17.46
CA GLY A 34 -5.73 17.92 18.49
C GLY A 34 -5.19 16.60 17.94
N ARG A 35 -4.79 16.57 16.67
CA ARG A 35 -4.18 15.40 16.03
C ARG A 35 -2.84 15.78 15.42
N ASP A 36 -1.91 14.83 15.48
CA ASP A 36 -0.65 14.91 14.76
C ASP A 36 -0.84 14.27 13.37
N TYR A 37 -0.17 14.83 12.39
CA TYR A 37 -0.11 14.33 11.02
C TYR A 37 1.33 14.29 10.54
N ALA A 38 1.65 13.26 9.76
CA ALA A 38 2.92 13.15 9.06
C ALA A 38 2.67 12.54 7.68
N THR A 39 3.22 13.15 6.64
CA THR A 39 3.19 12.60 5.27
C THR A 39 4.58 12.08 4.92
N ALA A 40 4.64 10.83 4.46
CA ALA A 40 5.83 10.22 3.89
C ALA A 40 5.69 10.13 2.37
N TYR A 41 6.72 10.56 1.63
CA TYR A 41 6.89 10.18 0.23
C TYR A 41 7.51 8.78 0.18
N ILE A 42 6.85 7.89 -0.54
CA ILE A 42 7.21 6.49 -0.74
C ILE A 42 7.58 6.34 -2.21
N ASP A 43 8.82 5.91 -2.46
CA ASP A 43 9.35 5.68 -3.80
C ASP A 43 10.00 4.30 -3.88
N GLY A 44 9.88 3.64 -5.03
CA GLY A 44 10.53 2.37 -5.30
C GLY A 44 9.79 1.50 -6.29
N SER A 45 10.01 0.19 -6.23
CA SER A 45 9.41 -0.77 -7.15
C SER A 45 8.94 -2.05 -6.45
N ILE A 46 7.94 -2.67 -7.06
CA ILE A 46 7.31 -3.89 -6.55
C ILE A 46 6.98 -4.85 -7.69
N VAL A 47 7.12 -6.15 -7.49
CA VAL A 47 6.58 -7.14 -8.41
C VAL A 47 5.26 -7.63 -7.86
N ASP A 48 4.14 -7.21 -8.46
CA ASP A 48 2.80 -7.62 -8.07
C ASP A 48 2.09 -8.44 -9.17
N TYR A 49 1.46 -9.54 -8.75
CA TYR A 49 0.71 -10.40 -9.66
C TYR A 49 -0.37 -11.22 -8.95
N THR A 50 -1.45 -11.49 -9.68
CA THR A 50 -2.56 -12.33 -9.20
C THR A 50 -2.56 -13.66 -9.94
N VAL A 51 -2.75 -14.76 -9.21
CA VAL A 51 -2.82 -16.12 -9.76
C VAL A 51 -4.16 -16.78 -9.43
N ASP A 52 -4.56 -17.71 -10.29
CA ASP A 52 -5.62 -18.66 -9.98
C ASP A 52 -5.08 -19.73 -9.00
N GLU A 53 -5.76 -19.96 -7.89
CA GLU A 53 -5.31 -20.88 -6.83
C GLU A 53 -5.37 -22.35 -7.25
N VAL A 54 -6.20 -22.71 -8.24
CA VAL A 54 -6.38 -24.10 -8.68
C VAL A 54 -5.41 -24.47 -9.81
N THR A 55 -5.28 -23.59 -10.79
CA THR A 55 -4.45 -23.82 -11.98
C THR A 55 -3.04 -23.24 -11.86
N HIS A 56 -2.80 -22.38 -10.86
CA HIS A 56 -1.58 -21.57 -10.70
C HIS A 56 -1.26 -20.67 -11.91
N GLY A 57 -2.24 -20.46 -12.80
CA GLY A 57 -2.13 -19.58 -13.95
C GLY A 57 -2.09 -18.11 -13.55
N LEU A 58 -1.30 -17.31 -14.26
CA LEU A 58 -1.26 -15.86 -14.09
C LEU A 58 -2.56 -15.24 -14.60
N ILE A 59 -3.24 -14.46 -13.75
CA ILE A 59 -4.47 -13.73 -14.10
C ILE A 59 -4.16 -12.27 -14.41
N HIS A 60 -3.34 -11.63 -13.57
CA HIS A 60 -3.04 -10.20 -13.67
C HIS A 60 -1.62 -9.90 -13.19
N GLY A 61 -1.05 -8.79 -13.66
CA GLY A 61 0.28 -8.32 -13.26
C GLY A 61 1.41 -9.07 -13.95
N SER A 62 2.58 -9.05 -13.33
CA SER A 62 3.77 -9.69 -13.87
C SER A 62 4.55 -10.38 -12.76
N ARG A 63 5.01 -11.60 -13.03
CA ARG A 63 5.91 -12.31 -12.11
C ARG A 63 7.35 -11.82 -12.21
N THR A 64 7.70 -10.96 -13.14
CA THR A 64 9.11 -10.62 -13.41
C THR A 64 9.36 -9.14 -13.60
N VAL A 65 8.38 -8.40 -14.11
CA VAL A 65 8.49 -6.98 -14.40
C VAL A 65 8.06 -6.19 -13.16
N PRO A 66 8.97 -5.43 -12.54
CA PRO A 66 8.60 -4.53 -11.45
C PRO A 66 7.68 -3.41 -11.94
N ARG A 67 6.81 -2.96 -11.06
CA ARG A 67 6.00 -1.76 -11.19
C ARG A 67 6.51 -0.73 -10.21
N ASP A 68 6.75 0.48 -10.71
CA ASP A 68 7.17 1.60 -9.87
C ASP A 68 6.01 2.10 -8.99
N ILE A 69 6.35 2.59 -7.81
CA ILE A 69 5.43 3.19 -6.84
C ILE A 69 6.01 4.54 -6.47
N GLU A 70 5.24 5.60 -6.69
CA GLU A 70 5.51 6.94 -6.20
C GLU A 70 4.25 7.47 -5.51
N GLU A 71 4.24 7.48 -4.18
CA GLU A 71 3.05 7.76 -3.40
C GLU A 71 3.33 8.61 -2.15
N PHE A 72 2.40 9.49 -1.82
CA PHE A 72 2.37 10.22 -0.55
C PHE A 72 1.40 9.55 0.42
N TRP A 73 1.93 9.04 1.53
CA TRP A 73 1.17 8.35 2.57
C TRP A 73 1.06 9.26 3.79
N THR A 74 -0.15 9.73 4.09
CA THR A 74 -0.40 10.55 5.27
C THR A 74 -0.88 9.67 6.41
N PHE A 75 -0.19 9.79 7.55
CA PHE A 75 -0.53 9.15 8.80
C PHE A 75 -1.06 10.19 9.80
N THR A 76 -1.91 9.75 10.71
CA THR A 76 -2.45 10.58 11.78
C THR A 76 -2.57 9.82 13.10
N ARG A 77 -2.47 10.54 14.21
CA ARG A 77 -2.82 10.04 15.55
C ARG A 77 -3.46 11.16 16.37
N PRO A 78 -4.31 10.85 17.37
CA PRO A 78 -4.59 11.81 18.42
C PRO A 78 -3.27 12.29 19.06
N ALA A 79 -3.14 13.59 19.37
CA ALA A 79 -1.90 14.14 19.90
C ALA A 79 -1.43 13.42 21.17
N GLY A 80 -0.11 13.26 21.33
CA GLY A 80 0.50 12.54 22.45
C GLY A 80 0.91 11.10 22.13
N LEU A 81 0.96 10.25 23.16
CA LEU A 81 1.45 8.86 23.06
C LEU A 81 0.36 7.92 22.53
N ASN A 82 -0.08 8.15 21.30
CA ASN A 82 -1.07 7.33 20.61
C ASN A 82 -0.48 6.65 19.36
N PHE A 83 -1.18 5.63 18.88
CA PHE A 83 -0.81 4.90 17.67
C PHE A 83 -1.13 5.70 16.41
N TRP A 84 -0.23 5.60 15.42
CA TRP A 84 -0.43 6.16 14.09
C TRP A 84 -1.38 5.28 13.26
N MET A 85 -2.22 5.93 12.46
CA MET A 85 -3.13 5.30 11.51
C MET A 85 -2.95 5.95 10.14
N LEU A 86 -2.99 5.16 9.08
CA LEU A 86 -3.01 5.68 7.71
C LEU A 86 -4.34 6.40 7.44
N SER A 87 -4.29 7.65 7.00
CA SER A 87 -5.46 8.47 6.70
C SER A 87 -5.65 8.73 5.20
N ALA A 88 -4.56 8.79 4.43
CA ALA A 88 -4.61 9.00 3.00
C ALA A 88 -3.42 8.35 2.28
N ILE A 89 -3.67 7.92 1.05
CA ILE A 89 -2.66 7.56 0.05
C ILE A 89 -2.96 8.40 -1.20
N ARG A 90 -1.93 8.99 -1.79
CA ARG A 90 -2.04 9.75 -3.05
C ARG A 90 -0.89 9.37 -3.96
N THR A 91 -1.15 9.13 -5.23
CA THR A 91 -0.08 8.99 -6.24
C THR A 91 0.54 10.36 -6.49
N ALA A 92 1.86 10.39 -6.69
CA ALA A 92 2.59 11.60 -7.09
C ALA A 92 2.10 12.17 -8.44
#